data_AF-A0A0G3CIT9-F1
#
_entry.id   AF-A0A0G3CIT9-F1
#
_cell.length_a   1.000
_cell.length_b   1.000
_cell.length_c   1.000
_cell.angle_alpha   90.00
_cell.angle_beta   90.00
_cell.angle_gamma   90.00
#
_symmetry.space_group_name_H-M   'P 1'
#
loop_
_entity.id
_entity.type
_entity.pdbx_description
1 polymer ?
#
loop_
_entity_poly.entity_id
_entity_poly.type
_entity_poly.pdbx_seq_one_letter_code
_entity_poly.pdbx_strand_id
1 'polypeptide(L)'
;MSDELQMDNSSQDIIQNENLRAKDTVPPNITVILPAYNEELSIGSVVLRTKTYAHRVIVVDDASSDHTVDVAEMAGAEVIRNPITKRNELSLKKGIEVASDSDIIVMMNLGVCHDPSLIPRMIAPINDGNCELSVGICFSKLQRSSENVLLLNNRSTESKPIGYLAFSKNCLSKIDISQISLFSMRSLISNAERSSVKVLHIDIQEEHEASLFRAYKIGVVVPAYNEERLIQETIDGIPAYVDKIYVINDGSKDRTAEIINSTTDPRVVPIHHKVNKGVGAAIIDGYKRALADEMDLVAVMAGDNQMDPYQLPKLIMPIIEGKADYTKGNRLLSKEMRQGMSPW
;
A
#
# COMPACT_ATOMS: atom_id res chain seq x y z
N MET A 1 -59.63 30.21 -22.68
CA MET A 1 -58.82 29.10 -22.13
C MET A 1 -58.05 28.47 -23.29
N SER A 2 -56.83 28.94 -23.50
CA SER A 2 -55.76 28.23 -24.20
C SER A 2 -54.58 29.21 -24.28
N ASP A 3 -53.76 29.21 -23.23
CA ASP A 3 -52.48 29.90 -23.16
C ASP A 3 -51.46 29.11 -23.98
N GLU A 4 -50.91 29.73 -25.02
CA GLU A 4 -49.71 29.26 -25.70
C GLU A 4 -48.48 29.71 -24.90
N LEU A 5 -47.87 28.75 -24.19
CA LEU A 5 -46.56 28.93 -23.55
C LEU A 5 -45.47 28.75 -24.61
N GLN A 6 -44.86 29.87 -25.00
CA GLN A 6 -43.52 29.89 -25.62
C GLN A 6 -42.54 29.24 -24.64
N MET A 7 -42.05 28.04 -24.97
CA MET A 7 -40.91 27.44 -24.29
C MET A 7 -39.61 27.88 -24.96
N ASP A 8 -38.74 28.36 -24.09
CA ASP A 8 -37.44 28.94 -24.32
C ASP A 8 -36.45 27.95 -24.96
N ASN A 9 -35.97 28.27 -26.18
CA ASN A 9 -34.96 27.49 -26.90
C ASN A 9 -33.55 27.59 -26.29
N SER A 10 -33.37 28.35 -25.20
CA SER A 10 -32.05 28.52 -24.54
C SER A 10 -31.52 27.25 -23.87
N SER A 11 -32.39 26.31 -23.51
CA SER A 11 -32.02 25.14 -22.70
C SER A 11 -31.48 23.96 -23.51
N GLN A 12 -31.75 23.88 -24.82
CA GLN A 12 -31.19 22.82 -25.68
C GLN A 12 -29.75 23.10 -26.12
N ASP A 13 -29.37 24.38 -26.25
CA ASP A 13 -27.99 24.78 -26.58
C ASP A 13 -27.02 24.68 -25.39
N ILE A 14 -27.53 24.64 -24.16
CA ILE A 14 -26.73 24.48 -22.94
C ILE A 14 -26.36 23.01 -22.72
N ILE A 15 -27.29 22.07 -22.99
CA ILE A 15 -27.06 20.63 -22.79
C ILE A 15 -26.15 20.02 -23.88
N GLN A 16 -26.10 20.63 -25.07
CA GLN A 16 -25.16 20.21 -26.12
C GLN A 16 -23.72 20.67 -25.85
N ASN A 17 -23.51 21.75 -25.07
CA ASN A 17 -22.19 22.31 -24.81
C ASN A 17 -21.41 21.65 -23.64
N GLU A 18 -22.08 20.97 -22.71
CA GLU A 18 -21.38 20.30 -21.60
C GLU A 18 -20.76 18.95 -22.02
N ASN A 19 -21.26 18.31 -23.08
CA ASN A 19 -20.70 17.06 -23.61
C ASN A 19 -19.58 17.25 -24.66
N LEU A 20 -19.21 18.50 -24.98
CA LEU A 20 -18.12 18.85 -25.91
C LEU A 20 -16.74 18.99 -25.21
N ARG A 21 -16.63 18.60 -23.93
CA ARG A 21 -15.38 18.66 -23.14
C ARG A 21 -14.75 17.30 -22.80
N ALA A 22 -15.22 16.20 -23.38
CA ALA A 22 -14.38 15.02 -23.51
C ALA A 22 -13.33 15.36 -24.59
N LYS A 23 -12.24 16.02 -24.18
CA LYS A 23 -11.10 16.29 -25.06
C LYS A 23 -10.74 14.99 -25.77
N ASP A 24 -10.83 15.00 -27.10
CA ASP A 24 -10.20 14.05 -28.03
C ASP A 24 -8.67 14.13 -27.90
N THR A 25 -8.15 13.95 -26.70
CA THR A 25 -6.73 13.87 -26.42
C THR A 25 -6.36 12.41 -26.40
N VAL A 26 -5.41 12.06 -27.28
CA VAL A 26 -4.66 10.81 -27.19
C VAL A 26 -4.27 10.61 -25.72
N PRO A 27 -4.54 9.43 -25.12
CA PRO A 27 -4.16 9.18 -23.74
C PRO A 27 -2.66 9.45 -23.56
N PRO A 28 -2.25 10.10 -22.46
CA PRO A 28 -0.87 10.52 -22.28
C PRO A 28 0.06 9.31 -22.34
N ASN A 29 1.18 9.46 -23.03
CA ASN A 29 2.25 8.47 -22.99
C ASN A 29 2.89 8.47 -21.59
N ILE A 30 2.81 7.33 -20.92
CA ILE A 30 3.26 7.13 -19.53
C ILE A 30 4.51 6.26 -19.53
N THR A 31 5.60 6.79 -18.99
CA THR A 31 6.82 6.03 -18.72
C THR A 31 7.01 5.84 -17.22
N VAL A 32 7.25 4.60 -16.79
CA VAL A 32 7.60 4.30 -15.39
C VAL A 32 9.10 4.02 -15.27
N ILE A 33 9.74 4.70 -14.33
CA ILE A 33 11.14 4.50 -13.96
C ILE A 33 11.20 3.70 -12.66
N LEU A 34 11.95 2.61 -12.68
CA LEU A 34 12.17 1.69 -11.57
C LEU A 34 13.65 1.68 -11.20
N PRO A 35 14.09 2.45 -10.19
CA PRO A 35 15.42 2.27 -9.61
C PRO A 35 15.52 0.88 -8.98
N ALA A 36 16.54 0.11 -9.34
CA ALA A 36 16.73 -1.25 -8.85
C ALA A 36 18.17 -1.48 -8.37
N TYR A 37 18.28 -2.24 -7.27
CA TYR A 37 19.56 -2.72 -6.73
C TYR A 37 19.31 -4.07 -6.04
N ASN A 38 19.84 -5.14 -6.59
CA ASN A 38 19.66 -6.51 -6.09
C ASN A 38 18.19 -6.90 -5.86
N GLU A 39 17.36 -6.70 -6.87
CA GLU A 39 15.92 -6.97 -6.88
C GLU A 39 15.57 -8.22 -7.73
N GLU A 40 16.50 -9.15 -7.96
CA GLU A 40 16.31 -10.32 -8.84
C GLU A 40 14.99 -11.08 -8.56
N LEU A 41 14.64 -11.24 -7.29
CA LEU A 41 13.47 -11.99 -6.85
C LEU A 41 12.14 -11.30 -7.18
N SER A 42 12.13 -9.97 -7.26
CA SER A 42 10.89 -9.17 -7.33
C SER A 42 10.71 -8.49 -8.69
N ILE A 43 11.80 -8.04 -9.31
CA ILE A 43 11.80 -7.06 -10.41
C ILE A 43 11.00 -7.54 -11.63
N GLY A 44 11.08 -8.82 -11.97
CA GLY A 44 10.37 -9.36 -13.13
C GLY A 44 8.85 -9.22 -12.99
N SER A 45 8.31 -9.57 -11.82
CA SER A 45 6.88 -9.44 -11.53
C SER A 45 6.44 -7.97 -11.52
N VAL A 46 7.27 -7.08 -10.95
CA VAL A 46 7.00 -5.66 -10.88
C VAL A 46 6.96 -5.05 -12.29
N VAL A 47 7.92 -5.37 -13.15
CA VAL A 47 7.95 -4.91 -14.55
C VAL A 47 6.69 -5.36 -15.30
N LEU A 48 6.35 -6.64 -15.23
CA LEU A 48 5.17 -7.19 -15.92
C LEU A 48 3.88 -6.50 -15.47
N ARG A 49 3.70 -6.30 -14.16
CA ARG A 49 2.55 -5.58 -13.59
C ARG A 49 2.58 -4.10 -13.94
N THR A 50 3.75 -3.47 -14.03
CA THR A 50 3.88 -2.05 -14.39
C THR A 50 3.45 -1.79 -15.83
N LYS A 51 3.71 -2.74 -16.75
CA LYS A 51 3.30 -2.63 -18.16
C LYS A 51 1.78 -2.62 -18.37
N THR A 52 0.98 -2.96 -17.36
CA THR A 52 -0.49 -2.78 -17.45
C THR A 52 -0.94 -1.35 -17.23
N TYR A 53 -0.07 -0.48 -16.70
CA TYR A 53 -0.37 0.92 -16.35
C TYR A 53 0.51 1.93 -17.09
N ALA A 54 1.55 1.46 -17.80
CA ALA A 54 2.52 2.30 -18.47
C ALA A 54 2.86 1.77 -19.87
N HIS A 55 3.13 2.68 -20.79
CA HIS A 55 3.50 2.36 -22.17
C HIS A 55 4.96 1.92 -22.25
N ARG A 56 5.81 2.46 -21.36
CA ARG A 56 7.23 2.16 -21.29
C ARG A 56 7.64 1.97 -19.84
N VAL A 57 8.50 0.97 -19.60
CA VAL A 57 9.08 0.69 -18.28
C VAL A 57 10.59 0.71 -18.43
N ILE A 58 11.24 1.59 -17.68
CA ILE A 58 12.68 1.76 -17.63
C ILE A 58 13.16 1.30 -16.26
N VAL A 59 13.97 0.25 -16.22
CA VAL A 59 14.70 -0.14 -15.01
C VAL A 59 16.05 0.54 -15.04
N VAL A 60 16.39 1.24 -13.95
CA VAL A 60 17.69 1.88 -13.79
C VAL A 60 18.45 1.14 -12.71
N ASP A 61 19.37 0.29 -13.15
CA ASP A 61 20.16 -0.60 -12.30
C ASP A 61 21.33 0.18 -11.66
N ASP A 62 21.37 0.20 -10.33
CA ASP A 62 22.40 0.88 -9.52
C ASP A 62 23.56 -0.08 -9.17
N ALA A 63 24.08 -0.76 -10.20
CA ALA A 63 25.15 -1.75 -10.12
C ALA A 63 24.79 -2.99 -9.29
N SER A 64 23.70 -3.67 -9.65
CA SER A 64 23.33 -4.94 -9.02
C SER A 64 24.40 -6.01 -9.25
N SER A 65 24.57 -6.89 -8.26
CA SER A 65 25.49 -8.02 -8.30
C SER A 65 24.81 -9.36 -8.61
N ASP A 66 23.49 -9.36 -8.73
CA ASP A 66 22.63 -10.52 -8.97
C ASP A 66 22.02 -10.47 -10.40
N HIS A 67 21.01 -11.29 -10.69
CA HIS A 67 20.38 -11.31 -12.01
C HIS A 67 19.28 -10.25 -12.21
N THR A 68 19.24 -9.18 -11.41
CA THR A 68 18.24 -8.09 -11.53
C THR A 68 18.08 -7.59 -12.97
N VAL A 69 19.20 -7.33 -13.65
CA VAL A 69 19.16 -6.81 -15.01
C VAL A 69 18.60 -7.83 -15.99
N ASP A 70 19.10 -9.06 -15.95
CA ASP A 70 18.68 -10.11 -16.88
C ASP A 70 17.16 -10.37 -16.73
N VAL A 71 16.67 -10.44 -15.49
CA VAL A 71 15.24 -10.62 -15.17
C VAL A 71 14.41 -9.43 -15.65
N ALA A 72 14.88 -8.20 -15.47
CA ALA A 72 14.19 -6.99 -15.94
C ALA A 72 14.09 -6.93 -17.48
N GLU A 73 15.17 -7.25 -18.18
CA GLU A 73 15.21 -7.33 -19.66
C GLU A 73 14.25 -8.42 -20.16
N MET A 74 14.26 -9.61 -19.52
CA MET A 74 13.35 -10.71 -19.85
C MET A 74 11.88 -10.37 -19.63
N ALA A 75 11.56 -9.59 -18.60
CA ALA A 75 10.21 -9.06 -18.36
C ALA A 75 9.79 -7.96 -19.36
N GLY A 76 10.74 -7.51 -20.20
CA GLY A 76 10.53 -6.54 -21.26
C GLY A 76 10.57 -5.09 -20.80
N ALA A 77 11.39 -4.78 -19.79
CA ALA A 77 11.81 -3.43 -19.48
C ALA A 77 13.01 -3.00 -20.35
N GLU A 78 13.14 -1.70 -20.57
CA GLU A 78 14.39 -1.10 -21.00
C GLU A 78 15.31 -0.95 -19.79
N VAL A 79 16.53 -1.50 -19.84
CA VAL A 79 17.44 -1.43 -18.70
C VAL A 79 18.61 -0.49 -18.95
N ILE A 80 18.81 0.44 -18.02
CA ILE A 80 19.96 1.34 -17.99
C ILE A 80 20.87 0.90 -16.85
N ARG A 81 22.09 0.47 -17.18
CA ARG A 81 23.09 0.04 -16.19
C ARG A 81 24.00 1.20 -15.79
N ASN A 82 24.11 1.47 -14.49
CA ASN A 82 25.09 2.42 -13.97
C ASN A 82 26.37 1.68 -13.53
N PRO A 83 27.57 2.07 -13.99
CA PRO A 83 28.82 1.34 -13.72
C PRO A 83 29.41 1.56 -12.31
N ILE A 84 28.79 2.39 -11.46
CA ILE A 84 29.31 2.74 -10.12
C ILE A 84 28.15 2.78 -9.13
N THR A 85 28.32 2.12 -7.97
CA THR A 85 27.38 1.97 -6.83
C THR A 85 27.03 3.27 -6.08
N LYS A 86 27.12 4.44 -6.71
CA LYS A 86 26.92 5.72 -6.02
C LYS A 86 25.44 6.10 -5.96
N ARG A 87 24.70 5.36 -5.11
CA ARG A 87 23.39 5.67 -4.50
C ARG A 87 22.28 5.96 -5.53
N ASN A 88 21.04 5.60 -5.19
CA ASN A 88 19.76 5.88 -5.88
C ASN A 88 19.62 7.25 -6.61
N GLU A 89 20.43 8.24 -6.27
CA GLU A 89 20.46 9.60 -6.81
C GLU A 89 20.89 9.68 -8.29
N LEU A 90 21.78 8.78 -8.77
CA LEU A 90 22.17 8.77 -10.20
C LEU A 90 21.06 8.17 -11.08
N SER A 91 20.33 7.20 -10.54
CA SER A 91 19.28 6.47 -11.23
C SER A 91 18.08 7.35 -11.61
N LEU A 92 17.72 8.28 -10.72
CA LEU A 92 16.65 9.25 -10.95
C LEU A 92 16.93 10.14 -12.17
N LYS A 93 18.09 10.81 -12.18
CA LYS A 93 18.45 11.74 -13.26
C LYS A 93 18.48 11.02 -14.60
N LYS A 94 19.16 9.87 -14.65
CA LYS A 94 19.32 9.11 -15.88
C LYS A 94 17.99 8.60 -16.42
N GLY A 95 17.12 8.11 -15.54
CA GLY A 95 15.76 7.70 -15.91
C GLY A 95 14.95 8.87 -16.48
N ILE A 96 14.97 10.04 -15.82
CA ILE A 96 14.26 11.25 -16.29
C ILE A 96 14.75 11.70 -17.67
N GLU A 97 16.06 11.73 -17.88
CA GLU A 97 16.65 12.13 -19.17
C GLU A 97 16.16 11.22 -20.31
N VAL A 98 16.15 9.91 -20.07
CA VAL A 98 15.73 8.91 -21.06
C VAL A 98 14.22 8.88 -21.27
N ALA A 99 13.44 9.26 -20.27
CA ALA A 99 11.98 9.35 -20.33
C ALA A 99 11.45 10.73 -20.78
N SER A 100 12.33 11.67 -21.13
CA SER A 100 11.97 13.08 -21.42
C SER A 100 11.01 13.29 -22.61
N ASP A 101 10.84 12.27 -23.44
CA ASP A 101 9.88 12.22 -24.54
C ASP A 101 8.44 11.97 -24.08
N SER A 102 8.24 11.48 -22.85
CA SER A 102 6.95 11.06 -22.30
C SER A 102 6.09 12.23 -21.81
N ASP A 103 4.77 12.07 -21.84
CA ASP A 103 3.83 13.08 -21.35
C ASP A 103 3.77 13.10 -19.82
N ILE A 104 3.81 11.91 -19.23
CA ILE A 104 3.86 11.69 -17.79
C ILE A 104 4.96 10.68 -17.50
N ILE A 105 5.77 10.99 -16.49
CA ILE A 105 6.81 10.10 -15.99
C ILE A 105 6.49 9.79 -14.54
N VAL A 106 6.53 8.51 -14.19
CA VAL A 106 6.31 8.02 -12.84
C VAL A 106 7.57 7.33 -12.37
N MET A 107 8.12 7.75 -11.25
CA MET A 107 9.13 6.98 -10.54
C MET A 107 8.47 6.21 -9.40
N MET A 108 8.75 4.92 -9.32
CA MET A 108 8.31 4.04 -8.23
C MET A 108 9.54 3.50 -7.50
N ASN A 109 9.64 3.80 -6.20
CA ASN A 109 10.76 3.39 -5.36
C ASN A 109 10.51 1.98 -4.81
N LEU A 110 11.15 0.97 -5.41
CA LEU A 110 10.94 -0.45 -5.08
C LEU A 110 11.22 -0.78 -3.60
N GLY A 111 12.18 -0.08 -2.97
CA GLY A 111 12.51 -0.25 -1.55
C GLY A 111 11.50 0.38 -0.57
N VAL A 112 10.48 1.08 -1.07
CA VAL A 112 9.41 1.68 -0.25
C VAL A 112 8.04 1.19 -0.71
N CYS A 113 7.77 1.15 -2.00
CA CYS A 113 6.51 0.68 -2.56
C CYS A 113 6.74 -0.04 -3.89
N HIS A 114 6.17 -1.24 -4.01
CA HIS A 114 6.30 -2.12 -5.17
C HIS A 114 4.94 -2.50 -5.77
N ASP A 115 3.91 -1.66 -5.58
CA ASP A 115 2.56 -1.93 -6.09
C ASP A 115 2.16 -1.04 -7.29
N PRO A 116 2.40 -1.48 -8.53
CA PRO A 116 2.01 -0.75 -9.73
C PRO A 116 0.52 -0.37 -9.79
N SER A 117 -0.37 -1.03 -9.03
CA SER A 117 -1.79 -0.71 -9.02
C SER A 117 -2.11 0.71 -8.52
N LEU A 118 -1.15 1.36 -7.85
CA LEU A 118 -1.26 2.73 -7.37
C LEU A 118 -0.88 3.79 -8.42
N ILE A 119 -0.28 3.39 -9.55
CA ILE A 119 0.11 4.32 -10.63
C ILE A 119 -1.07 5.17 -11.13
N PRO A 120 -2.26 4.60 -11.45
CA PRO A 120 -3.44 5.39 -11.85
C PRO A 120 -3.80 6.50 -10.86
N ARG A 121 -3.69 6.24 -9.55
CA ARG A 121 -3.98 7.23 -8.51
C ARG A 121 -2.94 8.35 -8.49
N MET A 122 -1.68 8.05 -8.80
CA MET A 122 -0.61 9.05 -8.87
C MET A 122 -0.78 9.98 -10.08
N ILE A 123 -1.22 9.45 -11.21
CA ILE A 123 -1.36 10.22 -12.45
C ILE A 123 -2.70 10.96 -12.56
N ALA A 124 -3.76 10.51 -11.88
CA ALA A 124 -5.08 11.12 -12.00
C ALA A 124 -5.09 12.64 -11.73
N PRO A 125 -4.46 13.16 -10.66
CA PRO A 125 -4.40 14.61 -10.43
C PRO A 125 -3.63 15.40 -11.49
N ILE A 126 -2.70 14.74 -12.20
CA ILE A 126 -1.96 15.35 -13.31
C ILE A 126 -2.85 15.41 -14.56
N ASN A 127 -3.54 14.30 -14.87
CA ASN A 127 -4.50 14.23 -15.98
C ASN A 127 -5.63 15.26 -15.83
N ASP A 128 -6.10 15.46 -14.60
CA ASP A 128 -7.16 16.42 -14.29
C ASP A 128 -6.66 17.88 -14.31
N GLY A 129 -5.35 18.11 -14.45
CA GLY A 129 -4.74 19.44 -14.40
C GLY A 129 -4.70 20.06 -13.00
N ASN A 130 -4.93 19.26 -11.96
CA ASN A 130 -4.91 19.69 -10.56
C ASN A 130 -3.49 19.93 -10.06
N CYS A 131 -2.52 19.13 -10.51
CA CYS A 131 -1.11 19.30 -10.18
C CYS A 131 -0.19 19.02 -11.38
N GLU A 132 1.07 19.41 -11.24
CA GLU A 132 2.15 19.10 -12.18
C GLU A 132 3.12 18.04 -11.63
N LEU A 133 3.15 17.89 -10.30
CA LEU A 133 3.88 16.88 -9.55
C LEU A 133 2.95 16.26 -8.51
N SER A 134 2.82 14.94 -8.50
CA SER A 134 2.20 14.20 -7.40
C SER A 134 3.25 13.39 -6.64
N VAL A 135 3.11 13.35 -5.32
CA VAL A 135 4.05 12.70 -4.38
C VAL A 135 3.28 11.66 -3.58
N GLY A 136 3.50 10.39 -3.87
CA GLY A 136 2.91 9.27 -3.13
C GLY A 136 3.73 8.95 -1.89
N ILE A 137 3.13 9.19 -0.72
CA ILE A 137 3.78 8.98 0.58
C ILE A 137 3.26 7.69 1.20
N CYS A 138 4.18 6.79 1.54
CA CYS A 138 3.90 5.60 2.34
C CYS A 138 4.27 5.88 3.80
N PHE A 139 3.46 5.46 4.76
CA PHE A 139 3.86 5.53 6.16
C PHE A 139 4.61 4.24 6.53
N SER A 140 5.87 4.37 6.92
CA SER A 140 6.51 3.38 7.79
C SER A 140 6.72 4.07 9.13
N LYS A 141 5.99 3.67 10.16
CA LYS A 141 6.28 4.12 11.54
C LYS A 141 7.42 3.32 12.15
N LEU A 142 8.44 3.01 11.35
CA LEU A 142 9.62 2.25 11.74
C LEU A 142 10.88 2.83 11.08
N GLN A 143 11.09 4.14 11.27
CA GLN A 143 12.44 4.68 11.44
C GLN A 143 12.50 5.46 12.75
N ARG A 144 12.65 4.72 13.85
CA ARG A 144 13.26 5.25 15.07
C ARG A 144 14.74 4.85 15.09
N SER A 145 15.49 5.39 14.13
CA SER A 145 16.95 5.46 14.21
C SER A 145 17.49 6.49 13.21
N SER A 146 17.81 7.67 13.74
CA SER A 146 19.00 8.44 13.34
C SER A 146 19.13 8.89 11.88
N GLU A 147 18.20 9.67 11.35
CA GLU A 147 18.55 10.68 10.33
C GLU A 147 17.89 12.01 10.66
N ASN A 148 18.68 13.08 10.53
CA ASN A 148 18.46 14.37 11.16
C ASN A 148 17.10 15.00 10.83
N VAL A 149 16.37 15.41 11.86
CA VAL A 149 15.31 16.42 11.74
C VAL A 149 15.98 17.73 11.33
N LEU A 150 15.96 18.06 10.04
CA LEU A 150 16.32 19.40 9.59
C LEU A 150 15.10 20.31 9.79
N LEU A 151 15.11 21.08 10.87
CA LEU A 151 14.20 22.21 11.06
C LEU A 151 14.59 23.34 10.09
N LEU A 152 13.96 23.37 8.91
CA LEU A 152 13.91 24.56 8.07
C LEU A 152 12.48 25.12 8.13
N ASN A 153 12.33 26.34 8.64
CA ASN A 153 11.11 27.15 8.58
C ASN A 153 9.84 26.60 9.26
N ASN A 154 9.92 26.13 10.52
CA ASN A 154 8.75 25.87 11.37
C ASN A 154 7.69 24.90 10.79
N ARG A 155 8.01 24.11 9.77
CA ARG A 155 7.17 23.00 9.30
C ARG A 155 7.73 21.69 9.85
N SER A 156 6.97 21.04 10.72
CA SER A 156 7.21 19.64 11.06
C SER A 156 7.02 18.83 9.79
N THR A 157 8.10 18.40 9.16
CA THR A 157 8.04 17.35 8.14
C THR A 157 8.50 16.09 8.83
N GLU A 158 7.56 15.32 9.37
CA GLU A 158 7.82 13.90 9.64
C GLU A 158 8.39 13.32 8.34
N SER A 159 9.55 12.68 8.45
CA SER A 159 10.32 12.14 7.33
C SER A 159 9.61 10.91 6.73
N LYS A 160 8.42 11.08 6.18
CA LYS A 160 7.66 9.97 5.60
C LYS A 160 8.37 9.46 4.33
N PRO A 161 8.53 8.14 4.15
CA PRO A 161 9.06 7.54 2.92
C PRO A 161 8.23 7.92 1.69
N ILE A 162 8.92 8.21 0.58
CA ILE A 162 8.29 8.50 -0.71
C ILE A 162 8.32 7.22 -1.53
N GLY A 163 7.13 6.70 -1.86
CA GLY A 163 6.96 5.52 -2.70
C GLY A 163 6.87 5.89 -4.18
N TYR A 164 6.22 7.02 -4.50
CA TYR A 164 6.01 7.47 -5.87
C TYR A 164 6.31 8.96 -6.07
N LEU A 165 6.82 9.27 -7.24
CA LEU A 165 6.80 10.61 -7.82
C LEU A 165 6.23 10.53 -9.22
N ALA A 166 5.14 11.24 -9.53
CA ALA A 166 4.68 11.38 -10.89
C ALA A 166 4.73 12.84 -11.31
N PHE A 167 5.25 13.12 -12.50
CA PHE A 167 5.39 14.49 -13.02
C PHE A 167 4.92 14.57 -14.46
N SER A 168 4.29 15.69 -14.80
CA SER A 168 4.00 16.04 -16.18
C SER A 168 5.26 16.49 -16.92
N LYS A 169 5.25 16.39 -18.23
CA LYS A 169 6.30 16.95 -19.10
C LYS A 169 6.55 18.45 -18.82
N ASN A 170 5.50 19.21 -18.53
CA ASN A 170 5.59 20.64 -18.22
C ASN A 170 6.33 20.90 -16.90
N CYS A 171 6.18 20.01 -15.92
CA CYS A 171 6.88 20.09 -14.63
C CYS A 171 8.40 20.10 -14.84
N LEU A 172 8.92 19.16 -15.64
CA LEU A 172 10.36 19.04 -15.91
C LEU A 172 10.94 20.26 -16.62
N SER A 173 10.16 20.94 -17.46
CA SER A 173 10.60 22.17 -18.13
C SER A 173 10.83 23.36 -17.17
N LYS A 174 10.23 23.30 -15.97
CA LYS A 174 10.31 24.32 -14.93
C LYS A 174 11.36 24.02 -13.86
N ILE A 175 11.88 22.79 -13.84
CA ILE A 175 12.84 22.32 -12.85
C ILE A 175 14.21 22.23 -13.51
N ASP A 176 15.23 22.79 -12.86
CA ASP A 176 16.60 22.68 -13.36
C ASP A 176 17.17 21.27 -13.12
N ILE A 177 17.14 20.44 -14.17
CA ILE A 177 17.66 19.06 -14.17
C ILE A 177 19.20 19.03 -14.06
N SER A 178 19.89 20.10 -14.44
CA SER A 178 21.35 20.14 -14.39
C SER A 178 21.89 20.25 -12.96
N GLN A 179 21.10 20.85 -12.05
CA GLN A 179 21.34 20.89 -10.61
C GLN A 179 20.99 19.55 -9.91
N ILE A 180 20.50 18.55 -10.64
CA ILE A 180 20.16 17.20 -10.13
C ILE A 180 21.43 16.34 -10.00
N SER A 181 22.43 16.88 -9.32
CA SER A 181 23.58 16.15 -8.85
C SER A 181 23.62 16.39 -7.34
N LEU A 182 23.24 15.38 -6.53
CA LEU A 182 23.37 15.23 -5.05
C LEU A 182 22.07 15.13 -4.22
N PHE A 183 20.91 14.90 -4.81
CA PHE A 183 19.69 15.36 -4.17
C PHE A 183 18.53 14.37 -4.36
N SER A 184 18.36 13.53 -3.33
CA SER A 184 17.21 12.64 -3.07
C SER A 184 15.86 13.16 -3.59
N MET A 185 14.87 12.27 -3.77
CA MET A 185 13.48 12.61 -4.16
C MET A 185 12.92 13.89 -3.49
N ARG A 186 13.33 14.17 -2.25
CA ARG A 186 12.95 15.37 -1.49
C ARG A 186 13.44 16.66 -2.09
N SER A 187 14.66 16.70 -2.58
CA SER A 187 15.22 17.90 -3.17
C SER A 187 14.57 18.22 -4.51
N LEU A 188 14.13 17.21 -5.27
CA LEU A 188 13.30 17.42 -6.46
C LEU A 188 11.98 18.07 -6.06
N ILE A 189 11.31 17.56 -5.03
CA ILE A 189 10.08 18.16 -4.49
C ILE A 189 10.34 19.60 -4.05
N SER A 190 11.38 19.85 -3.25
CA SER A 190 11.72 21.20 -2.76
C SER A 190 12.09 22.17 -3.89
N ASN A 191 12.71 21.69 -4.97
CA ASN A 191 12.98 22.52 -6.15
C ASN A 191 11.67 22.85 -6.88
N ALA A 192 10.81 21.85 -7.10
CA ALA A 192 9.50 22.04 -7.72
C ALA A 192 8.65 23.07 -6.94
N GLU A 193 8.59 22.96 -5.61
CA GLU A 193 7.88 23.90 -4.74
C GLU A 193 8.42 25.34 -4.85
N ARG A 194 9.73 25.52 -5.08
CA ARG A 194 10.35 26.84 -5.29
C ARG A 194 10.13 27.40 -6.69
N SER A 195 9.91 26.53 -7.68
CA SER A 195 9.77 26.88 -9.10
C SER A 195 8.31 27.08 -9.53
N SER A 196 7.42 27.41 -8.59
CA SER A 196 5.97 27.60 -8.82
C SER A 196 5.26 26.39 -9.45
N VAL A 197 5.77 25.18 -9.24
CA VAL A 197 5.11 23.94 -9.67
C VAL A 197 3.99 23.61 -8.69
N LYS A 198 2.81 23.24 -9.20
CA LYS A 198 1.73 22.72 -8.36
C LYS A 198 2.08 21.29 -7.89
N VAL A 199 2.42 21.14 -6.62
CA VAL A 199 2.74 19.85 -5.99
C VAL A 199 1.55 19.36 -5.17
N LEU A 200 1.16 18.09 -5.34
CA LEU A 200 0.14 17.42 -4.55
C LEU A 200 0.73 16.21 -3.83
N HIS A 201 0.59 16.16 -2.50
CA HIS A 201 0.96 15.00 -1.69
C HIS A 201 -0.25 14.09 -1.52
N ILE A 202 -0.08 12.80 -1.80
CA ILE A 202 -1.11 11.77 -1.73
C ILE A 202 -0.67 10.74 -0.69
N ASP A 203 -1.48 10.57 0.36
CA ASP A 203 -1.27 9.49 1.32
C ASP A 203 -1.80 8.18 0.72
N ILE A 204 -0.91 7.20 0.56
CA ILE A 204 -1.19 5.90 -0.05
C ILE A 204 -1.00 4.74 0.94
N GLN A 205 -0.94 5.03 2.25
CA GLN A 205 -0.65 4.03 3.26
C GLN A 205 -1.65 2.86 3.25
N GLU A 206 -2.95 3.15 3.33
CA GLU A 206 -3.98 2.11 3.43
C GLU A 206 -3.99 1.20 2.20
N GLU A 207 -3.84 1.77 1.01
CA GLU A 207 -3.83 0.99 -0.23
C GLU A 207 -2.54 0.17 -0.37
N HIS A 208 -1.41 0.72 0.08
CA HIS A 208 -0.14 -0.01 0.12
C HIS A 208 -0.22 -1.18 1.10
N GLU A 209 -0.69 -0.96 2.34
CA GLU A 209 -0.90 -2.01 3.33
C GLU A 209 -1.87 -3.07 2.83
N ALA A 210 -3.00 -2.67 2.25
CA ALA A 210 -3.96 -3.60 1.67
C ALA A 210 -3.36 -4.41 0.52
N SER A 211 -2.48 -3.81 -0.31
CA SER A 211 -1.76 -4.56 -1.35
C SER A 211 -0.78 -5.56 -0.77
N LEU A 212 -0.06 -5.20 0.29
CA LEU A 212 0.84 -6.12 0.98
C LEU A 212 0.05 -7.29 1.56
N PHE A 213 -1.06 -7.04 2.25
CA PHE A 213 -1.86 -8.10 2.85
C PHE A 213 -2.45 -9.05 1.81
N ARG A 214 -2.87 -8.56 0.63
CA ARG A 214 -3.34 -9.43 -0.48
C ARG A 214 -2.28 -10.37 -1.04
N ALA A 215 -0.99 -10.11 -0.80
CA ALA A 215 0.09 -10.97 -1.26
C ALA A 215 0.33 -12.19 -0.34
N TYR A 216 -0.28 -12.22 0.85
CA TYR A 216 -0.13 -13.27 1.85
C TYR A 216 -1.49 -13.89 2.21
N LYS A 217 -1.53 -15.20 2.41
CA LYS A 217 -2.66 -15.89 3.04
C LYS A 217 -2.59 -15.69 4.56
N ILE A 218 -3.45 -14.85 5.10
CA ILE A 218 -3.45 -14.46 6.51
C ILE A 218 -4.54 -15.23 7.26
N GLY A 219 -4.14 -15.99 8.28
CA GLY A 219 -5.02 -16.66 9.22
C GLY A 219 -5.09 -15.97 10.58
N VAL A 220 -6.26 -15.95 11.20
CA VAL A 220 -6.42 -15.58 12.62
C VAL A 220 -6.98 -16.75 13.41
N VAL A 221 -6.29 -17.13 14.48
CA VAL A 221 -6.69 -18.18 15.42
C VAL A 221 -7.40 -17.53 16.61
N VAL A 222 -8.66 -17.91 16.81
CA VAL A 222 -9.56 -17.36 17.83
C VAL A 222 -9.93 -18.45 18.84
N PRO A 223 -9.14 -18.65 19.90
CA PRO A 223 -9.53 -19.55 20.98
C PRO A 223 -10.66 -18.95 21.81
N ALA A 224 -11.69 -19.76 22.10
CA ALA A 224 -12.87 -19.35 22.86
C ALA A 224 -13.28 -20.44 23.86
N TYR A 225 -13.53 -20.04 25.11
CA TYR A 225 -14.13 -20.89 26.14
C TYR A 225 -15.09 -20.08 27.00
N ASN A 226 -16.39 -20.34 26.85
CA ASN A 226 -17.47 -19.57 27.46
C ASN A 226 -17.46 -18.07 27.10
N GLU A 227 -17.38 -17.77 25.81
CA GLU A 227 -17.31 -16.41 25.24
C GLU A 227 -18.63 -15.99 24.56
N GLU A 228 -19.79 -16.52 24.97
CA GLU A 228 -21.07 -16.28 24.29
C GLU A 228 -21.45 -14.79 24.15
N ARG A 229 -20.86 -13.92 24.99
CA ARG A 229 -21.12 -12.48 24.98
C ARG A 229 -20.28 -11.71 23.97
N LEU A 230 -19.09 -12.20 23.64
CA LEU A 230 -18.03 -11.44 22.97
C LEU A 230 -17.53 -12.10 21.69
N ILE A 231 -17.79 -13.40 21.49
CA ILE A 231 -17.26 -14.15 20.36
C ILE A 231 -17.75 -13.62 19.02
N GLN A 232 -19.03 -13.21 18.92
CA GLN A 232 -19.57 -12.63 17.70
C GLN A 232 -18.87 -11.31 17.37
N GLU A 233 -18.73 -10.42 18.36
CA GLU A 233 -18.05 -9.14 18.19
C GLU A 233 -16.57 -9.32 17.82
N THR A 234 -15.90 -10.32 18.41
CA THR A 234 -14.52 -10.67 18.05
C THR A 234 -14.42 -11.11 16.60
N ILE A 235 -15.32 -11.99 16.13
CA ILE A 235 -15.35 -12.45 14.73
C ILE A 235 -15.63 -11.28 13.78
N ASP A 236 -16.64 -10.47 14.08
CA ASP A 236 -17.05 -9.33 13.25
C ASP A 236 -15.96 -8.25 13.18
N GLY A 237 -15.14 -8.13 14.24
CA GLY A 237 -14.00 -7.23 14.29
C GLY A 237 -12.80 -7.68 13.45
N ILE A 238 -12.74 -8.94 13.00
CA ILE A 238 -11.60 -9.43 12.23
C ILE A 238 -11.54 -8.75 10.85
N PRO A 239 -10.41 -8.07 10.50
CA PRO A 239 -10.33 -7.24 9.29
C PRO A 239 -10.54 -8.04 8.00
N ALA A 240 -11.07 -7.40 6.97
CA ALA A 240 -11.41 -8.03 5.68
C ALA A 240 -10.20 -8.66 4.94
N TYR A 241 -8.98 -8.22 5.23
CA TYR A 241 -7.76 -8.78 4.62
C TYR A 241 -7.33 -10.13 5.23
N VAL A 242 -7.99 -10.61 6.29
CA VAL A 242 -7.78 -11.96 6.83
C VAL A 242 -8.56 -12.94 5.97
N ASP A 243 -7.88 -13.97 5.44
CA ASP A 243 -8.49 -14.98 4.57
C ASP A 243 -9.30 -16.02 5.33
N LYS A 244 -8.82 -16.42 6.52
CA LYS A 244 -9.46 -17.45 7.35
C LYS A 244 -9.42 -17.13 8.83
N ILE A 245 -10.54 -17.37 9.50
CA ILE A 245 -10.72 -17.19 10.94
C ILE A 245 -10.96 -18.56 11.57
N TYR A 246 -9.91 -19.13 12.16
CA TYR A 246 -9.98 -20.43 12.83
C TYR A 246 -10.54 -20.23 14.23
N VAL A 247 -11.84 -20.41 14.41
CA VAL A 247 -12.50 -20.20 15.71
C VAL A 247 -12.59 -21.52 16.45
N ILE A 248 -11.87 -21.63 17.57
CA ILE A 248 -11.78 -22.84 18.37
C ILE A 248 -12.66 -22.71 19.60
N ASN A 249 -13.80 -23.41 19.59
CA ASN A 249 -14.59 -23.62 20.78
C ASN A 249 -13.95 -24.73 21.64
N ASP A 250 -13.30 -24.34 22.73
CA ASP A 250 -12.58 -25.25 23.63
C ASP A 250 -13.53 -25.91 24.64
N GLY A 251 -14.60 -26.55 24.16
CA GLY A 251 -15.55 -27.29 24.99
C GLY A 251 -16.39 -26.40 25.91
N SER A 252 -16.83 -25.23 25.43
CA SER A 252 -17.69 -24.30 26.17
C SER A 252 -19.00 -24.95 26.63
N LYS A 253 -19.54 -24.47 27.76
CA LYS A 253 -20.80 -24.93 28.35
C LYS A 253 -21.98 -23.99 28.11
N ASP A 254 -21.69 -22.83 27.52
CA ASP A 254 -22.64 -21.77 27.20
C ASP A 254 -22.97 -21.80 25.69
N ARG A 255 -23.56 -20.72 25.16
CA ARG A 255 -23.96 -20.64 23.75
C ARG A 255 -22.81 -20.34 22.78
N THR A 256 -21.55 -20.32 23.21
CA THR A 256 -20.39 -20.03 22.34
C THR A 256 -20.38 -20.90 21.08
N ALA A 257 -20.62 -22.21 21.22
CA ALA A 257 -20.63 -23.13 20.08
C ALA A 257 -21.78 -22.87 19.11
N GLU A 258 -22.96 -22.51 19.62
CA GLU A 258 -24.13 -22.16 18.82
C GLU A 258 -23.86 -20.91 18.00
N ILE A 259 -23.31 -19.86 18.64
CA ILE A 259 -22.98 -18.59 18.00
C ILE A 259 -21.97 -18.79 16.87
N ILE A 260 -20.89 -19.52 17.15
CA ILE A 260 -19.87 -19.85 16.14
C ILE A 260 -20.48 -20.56 14.93
N ASN A 261 -21.37 -21.53 15.14
CA ASN A 261 -22.01 -22.26 14.04
C ASN A 261 -23.06 -21.44 13.29
N SER A 262 -23.61 -20.40 13.91
CA SER A 262 -24.59 -19.51 13.30
C SER A 262 -23.98 -18.38 12.48
N THR A 263 -22.65 -18.23 12.52
CA THR A 263 -21.97 -17.18 11.75
C THR A 263 -22.17 -17.36 10.24
N THR A 264 -22.31 -16.25 9.54
CA THR A 264 -22.44 -16.21 8.08
C THR A 264 -21.16 -15.79 7.37
N ASP A 265 -20.13 -15.40 8.13
CA ASP A 265 -18.84 -15.01 7.57
C ASP A 265 -18.16 -16.25 6.93
N PRO A 266 -17.98 -16.28 5.59
CA PRO A 266 -17.45 -17.43 4.88
C PRO A 266 -15.98 -17.73 5.23
N ARG A 267 -15.29 -16.80 5.90
CA ARG A 267 -13.90 -16.96 6.36
C ARG A 267 -13.81 -17.81 7.62
N VAL A 268 -14.91 -17.99 8.35
CA VAL A 268 -14.89 -18.72 9.63
C VAL A 268 -14.75 -20.22 9.41
N VAL A 269 -13.73 -20.80 10.06
CA VAL A 269 -13.47 -22.23 10.11
C VAL A 269 -13.66 -22.70 11.56
N PRO A 270 -14.85 -23.25 11.90
CA PRO A 270 -15.15 -23.66 13.27
C PRO A 270 -14.43 -24.97 13.63
N ILE A 271 -13.83 -25.01 14.83
CA ILE A 271 -13.20 -26.19 15.42
C ILE A 271 -13.76 -26.38 16.82
N HIS A 272 -14.40 -27.52 17.08
CA HIS A 272 -15.01 -27.81 18.38
C HIS A 272 -14.27 -28.91 19.12
N HIS A 273 -13.80 -28.62 20.32
CA HIS A 273 -13.33 -29.64 21.24
C HIS A 273 -14.51 -30.27 22.00
N LYS A 274 -14.46 -31.59 22.20
CA LYS A 274 -15.46 -32.33 22.99
C LYS A 274 -15.41 -31.96 24.48
N VAL A 275 -14.22 -31.62 24.98
CA VAL A 275 -13.95 -31.20 26.35
C VAL A 275 -12.93 -30.07 26.31
N ASN A 276 -12.91 -29.21 27.33
CA ASN A 276 -11.91 -28.17 27.47
C ASN A 276 -10.50 -28.78 27.60
N LYS A 277 -9.60 -28.39 26.69
CA LYS A 277 -8.19 -28.82 26.62
C LYS A 277 -7.23 -27.70 27.05
N GLY A 278 -7.74 -26.50 27.29
CA GLY A 278 -7.00 -25.30 27.65
C GLY A 278 -6.65 -24.45 26.43
N VAL A 279 -6.50 -23.13 26.65
CA VAL A 279 -6.21 -22.13 25.61
C VAL A 279 -4.99 -22.49 24.75
N GLY A 280 -3.93 -23.05 25.34
CA GLY A 280 -2.74 -23.46 24.60
C GLY A 280 -3.03 -24.58 23.61
N ALA A 281 -3.85 -25.56 23.99
CA ALA A 281 -4.26 -26.64 23.09
C ALA A 281 -5.18 -26.11 21.97
N ALA A 282 -6.08 -25.18 22.29
CA ALA A 282 -6.92 -24.51 21.31
C ALA A 282 -6.10 -23.74 20.26
N ILE A 283 -5.09 -22.98 20.70
CA ILE A 283 -4.16 -22.28 19.79
C ILE A 283 -3.40 -23.26 18.91
N ILE A 284 -2.86 -24.34 19.49
CA ILE A 284 -2.12 -25.36 18.75
C ILE A 284 -3.00 -26.03 17.68
N ASP A 285 -4.24 -26.39 18.01
CA ASP A 285 -5.15 -27.03 17.06
C ASP A 285 -5.58 -26.04 15.96
N GLY A 286 -5.69 -24.74 16.27
CA GLY A 286 -5.80 -23.66 15.28
C GLY A 286 -4.58 -23.55 14.35
N TYR A 287 -3.37 -23.55 14.88
CA TYR A 287 -2.13 -23.53 14.08
C TYR A 287 -1.99 -24.73 13.17
N LYS A 288 -2.32 -25.94 13.64
CA LYS A 288 -2.30 -27.14 12.80
C LYS A 288 -3.25 -27.00 11.61
N ARG A 289 -4.44 -26.43 11.83
CA ARG A 289 -5.39 -26.22 10.74
C ARG A 289 -4.91 -25.14 9.77
N ALA A 290 -4.38 -24.03 10.29
CA ALA A 290 -3.79 -22.98 9.46
C ALA A 290 -2.62 -23.49 8.60
N LEU A 291 -1.78 -24.36 9.16
CA LEU A 291 -0.69 -25.01 8.43
C LEU A 291 -1.23 -25.95 7.34
N ALA A 292 -2.25 -26.75 7.65
CA ALA A 292 -2.88 -27.64 6.67
C ALA A 292 -3.57 -26.88 5.52
N ASP A 293 -4.05 -25.67 5.80
CA ASP A 293 -4.65 -24.77 4.82
C ASP A 293 -3.61 -23.88 4.11
N GLU A 294 -2.31 -24.10 4.36
CA GLU A 294 -1.16 -23.38 3.78
C GLU A 294 -1.23 -21.86 3.95
N MET A 295 -1.54 -21.40 5.17
CA MET A 295 -1.45 -19.97 5.52
C MET A 295 0.00 -19.52 5.60
N ASP A 296 0.29 -18.32 5.07
CA ASP A 296 1.63 -17.72 5.12
C ASP A 296 1.88 -17.02 6.47
N LEU A 297 0.84 -16.41 7.04
CA LEU A 297 0.90 -15.68 8.30
C LEU A 297 -0.24 -16.12 9.21
N VAL A 298 0.05 -16.33 10.51
CA VAL A 298 -0.99 -16.68 11.49
C VAL A 298 -0.84 -15.81 12.73
N ALA A 299 -1.91 -15.09 13.08
CA ALA A 299 -2.01 -14.34 14.33
C ALA A 299 -2.98 -15.03 15.30
N VAL A 300 -2.83 -14.74 16.60
CA VAL A 300 -3.77 -15.21 17.63
C VAL A 300 -4.53 -14.01 18.19
N MET A 301 -5.85 -14.08 18.15
CA MET A 301 -6.76 -13.11 18.76
C MET A 301 -7.84 -13.86 19.54
N ALA A 302 -7.74 -13.91 20.88
CA ALA A 302 -8.70 -14.52 21.79
C ALA A 302 -10.13 -14.00 21.59
N GLY A 303 -11.10 -14.88 21.85
CA GLY A 303 -12.54 -14.64 21.69
C GLY A 303 -13.18 -13.66 22.68
N ASP A 304 -12.39 -13.03 23.54
CA ASP A 304 -12.82 -12.12 24.62
C ASP A 304 -12.89 -10.64 24.19
N ASN A 305 -12.70 -10.38 22.89
CA ASN A 305 -12.68 -9.03 22.29
C ASN A 305 -11.74 -8.04 22.99
N GLN A 306 -10.65 -8.50 23.62
CA GLN A 306 -9.68 -7.64 24.29
C GLN A 306 -8.57 -7.10 23.37
N MET A 307 -8.47 -7.63 22.15
CA MET A 307 -7.45 -7.24 21.18
C MET A 307 -8.06 -6.39 20.08
N ASP A 308 -7.65 -5.12 20.04
CA ASP A 308 -8.00 -4.18 18.97
C ASP A 308 -7.48 -4.70 17.60
N PRO A 309 -8.39 -5.04 16.67
CA PRO A 309 -8.01 -5.54 15.34
C PRO A 309 -7.20 -4.54 14.51
N TYR A 310 -7.32 -3.23 14.79
CA TYR A 310 -6.50 -2.21 14.13
C TYR A 310 -5.02 -2.26 14.53
N GLN A 311 -4.66 -3.03 15.56
CA GLN A 311 -3.26 -3.26 15.92
C GLN A 311 -2.62 -4.42 15.15
N LEU A 312 -3.43 -5.29 14.51
CA LEU A 312 -2.94 -6.46 13.78
C LEU A 312 -1.89 -6.11 12.70
N PRO A 313 -2.05 -5.04 11.89
CA PRO A 313 -1.03 -4.59 10.93
C PRO A 313 0.35 -4.40 11.56
N LYS A 314 0.43 -3.83 12.77
CA LYS A 314 1.70 -3.57 13.46
C LYS A 314 2.42 -4.85 13.89
N LEU A 315 1.69 -5.95 14.07
CA LEU A 315 2.25 -7.25 14.39
C LEU A 315 2.71 -7.98 13.14
N ILE A 316 1.93 -7.98 12.06
CA ILE A 316 2.27 -8.76 10.87
C ILE A 316 3.30 -8.06 9.97
N MET A 317 3.37 -6.71 9.98
CA MET A 317 4.24 -5.96 9.08
C MET A 317 5.74 -6.29 9.24
N PRO A 318 6.32 -6.40 10.46
CA PRO A 318 7.72 -6.80 10.60
C PRO A 318 8.05 -8.17 9.98
N ILE A 319 7.06 -9.07 9.88
CA ILE A 319 7.24 -10.38 9.23
C ILE A 319 7.19 -10.22 7.72
N ILE A 320 6.20 -9.49 7.21
CA ILE A 320 6.05 -9.17 5.78
C ILE A 320 7.29 -8.45 5.23
N GLU A 321 7.90 -7.56 6.02
CA GLU A 321 9.10 -6.82 5.66
C GLU A 321 10.40 -7.64 5.85
N GLY A 322 10.32 -8.91 6.26
CA GLY A 322 11.49 -9.77 6.50
C GLY A 322 12.38 -9.34 7.67
N LYS A 323 11.85 -8.52 8.59
CA LYS A 323 12.59 -8.00 9.76
C LYS A 323 12.52 -8.94 10.97
N ALA A 324 11.54 -9.85 11.01
CA ALA A 324 11.37 -10.82 12.09
C ALA A 324 10.63 -12.08 11.60
N ASP A 325 11.00 -13.24 12.13
CA ASP A 325 10.24 -14.49 11.90
C ASP A 325 9.00 -14.62 12.80
N TYR A 326 8.97 -13.87 13.91
CA TYR A 326 7.90 -13.91 14.89
C TYR A 326 7.77 -12.57 15.61
N THR A 327 6.53 -12.15 15.83
CA THR A 327 6.21 -10.91 16.55
C THR A 327 5.28 -11.18 17.72
N LYS A 328 5.43 -10.41 18.80
CA LYS A 328 4.56 -10.48 19.97
C LYS A 328 4.15 -9.09 20.43
N GLY A 329 2.84 -8.89 20.57
CA GLY A 329 2.29 -7.67 21.15
C GLY A 329 2.46 -7.61 22.67
N ASN A 330 2.62 -6.40 23.21
CA ASN A 330 2.52 -6.15 24.64
C ASN A 330 1.55 -4.98 24.89
N ARG A 331 0.31 -5.33 25.23
CA ARG A 331 -0.78 -4.38 25.50
C ARG A 331 -0.70 -3.66 26.85
N LEU A 332 0.27 -4.01 27.71
CA LEU A 332 0.40 -3.45 29.06
C LEU A 332 1.44 -2.32 29.19
N LEU A 333 2.09 -1.93 28.09
CA LEU A 333 3.20 -0.97 28.10
C LEU A 333 2.78 0.49 28.32
N SER A 334 1.60 0.93 27.86
CA SER A 334 1.13 2.29 28.06
C SER A 334 -0.39 2.34 28.32
N LYS A 335 -0.90 3.52 28.71
CA LYS A 335 -2.35 3.74 28.83
C LYS A 335 -3.03 3.86 27.46
N GLU A 336 -2.36 4.39 26.43
CA GLU A 336 -2.96 4.49 25.10
C GLU A 336 -3.22 3.11 24.49
N MET A 337 -2.33 2.13 24.75
CA MET A 337 -2.47 0.74 24.29
C MET A 337 -3.65 -0.02 24.91
N ARG A 338 -4.38 0.59 25.87
CA ARG A 338 -5.60 0.05 26.48
C ARG A 338 -6.88 0.71 25.95
N GLN A 339 -6.78 1.69 25.06
CA GLN A 339 -7.96 2.31 24.45
C GLN A 339 -8.68 1.27 23.57
N GLY A 340 -10.01 1.20 23.69
CA GLY A 340 -10.85 0.25 22.93
C GLY A 340 -10.97 -1.15 23.54
N MET A 341 -10.32 -1.43 24.68
CA MET A 341 -10.46 -2.72 25.36
C MET A 341 -11.83 -2.89 26.00
N SER A 342 -12.38 -4.11 25.90
CA SER A 342 -13.60 -4.46 26.63
C SER A 342 -13.38 -4.29 28.16
N PRO A 343 -14.34 -3.69 28.89
CA PRO A 343 -14.21 -3.44 30.33
C PRO A 343 -14.50 -4.69 31.19
N TRP A 344 -14.78 -5.84 30.55
CA TRP A 344 -15.34 -7.04 31.16
C TRP A 344 -14.26 -8.05 31.54
#